data_AF-A0A966SC48-F1
#
_entry.id   AF-A0A966SC48-F1
#
_cell.length_a   1.000
_cell.length_b   1.000
_cell.length_c   1.000
_cell.angle_alpha   90.00
_cell.angle_beta   90.00
_cell.angle_gamma   90.00
#
_symmetry.space_group_name_H-M   'P 1'
#
loop_
_entity.id
_entity.type
_entity.pdbx_description
1 polymer ?
#
loop_
_entity_poly.entity_id
_entity_poly.type
_entity_poly.pdbx_seq_one_letter_code
_entity_poly.pdbx_strand_id
1 'polypeptide(L)'
;MATTIRKATAEDSIPWISLVKAVLGDDHPNKEIYNPAWVATELASGLPGNETWLAEDQGRIQASISVLGAVAANENPVCNLGRNLFHPTSYADGSAEALLQKITELAVLRRQMCVTRVLASDNAQQLLVERIGFSCVGFQPLKHITKTREEVLFYVKRARSMNANRLPLSESLPQLGELASVALQHLAIPGVPAVRDGGTGYPLQTDVLVTAVKEDEFKAARDGVVAQNPPQEISSNFNWGTGFMRISSTASTRAVLCRREGQVSAGIRYLYDEQDRCVRIMDGFCTDNLSMGALLQHVTKTAQTELSAAYVEVDLLATAVKLLISAEQLGFIPVAYLPGFHKVHEGATDLVKMVKLNQTYSIEHEKLTTHALVIVNVIKHCLQDQSIGVAIINLLRDLDIFKGLGDGELRKVARLFTQKLFRPGEKIFSKDDAGHEAYVVMRGQVDILLEENTAPIASLGQGQVFGELSFLDGGKRGAMAVAKQASIVLVMQRPQFFEMTQREPHLGLSVMRNIALELGSRLRRSNAALAPKH
;
A
#
# COMPACT_ATOMS: atom_id res chain seq x y z
N MET A 1 -45.94 7.30 -4.37
CA MET A 1 -45.96 5.86 -4.75
C MET A 1 -44.73 5.23 -4.13
N ALA A 2 -44.76 3.95 -3.78
CA ALA A 2 -43.59 3.30 -3.18
C ALA A 2 -42.51 3.08 -4.24
N THR A 3 -41.24 3.36 -3.89
CA THR A 3 -40.08 3.01 -4.72
C THR A 3 -40.15 1.54 -5.12
N THR A 4 -40.03 1.26 -6.41
CA THR A 4 -40.02 -0.12 -6.93
C THR A 4 -38.59 -0.58 -7.10
N ILE A 5 -38.23 -1.73 -6.51
CA ILE A 5 -36.89 -2.34 -6.64
C ILE A 5 -37.00 -3.61 -7.47
N ARG A 6 -36.23 -3.68 -8.57
CA ARG A 6 -36.22 -4.82 -9.48
C ARG A 6 -34.86 -5.03 -10.13
N LYS A 7 -34.68 -6.17 -10.80
CA LYS A 7 -33.52 -6.42 -11.66
C LYS A 7 -33.66 -5.62 -12.96
N ALA A 8 -32.52 -5.16 -13.48
CA ALA A 8 -32.43 -4.54 -14.80
C ALA A 8 -32.60 -5.60 -15.91
N THR A 9 -33.08 -5.15 -17.06
CA THR A 9 -33.16 -5.92 -18.31
C THR A 9 -32.46 -5.18 -19.44
N ALA A 10 -32.34 -5.80 -20.62
CA ALA A 10 -31.80 -5.13 -21.82
C ALA A 10 -32.57 -3.85 -22.19
N GLU A 11 -33.88 -3.82 -21.92
CA GLU A 11 -34.78 -2.70 -22.26
C GLU A 11 -34.48 -1.45 -21.43
N ASP A 12 -33.82 -1.61 -20.28
CA ASP A 12 -33.44 -0.51 -19.41
C ASP A 12 -32.22 0.29 -19.91
N SER A 13 -31.60 -0.11 -21.04
CA SER A 13 -30.35 0.50 -21.52
C SER A 13 -30.40 2.02 -21.65
N ILE A 14 -31.41 2.56 -22.32
CA ILE A 14 -31.57 4.02 -22.53
C ILE A 14 -31.85 4.79 -21.22
N PRO A 15 -32.84 4.41 -20.38
CA PRO A 15 -33.05 5.10 -19.11
C PRO A 15 -31.86 4.93 -18.15
N TRP A 16 -31.15 3.80 -18.20
CA TRP A 16 -29.94 3.59 -17.41
C TRP A 16 -28.78 4.50 -17.85
N ILE A 17 -28.57 4.68 -19.16
CA ILE A 17 -27.61 5.66 -19.70
C ILE A 17 -27.96 7.08 -19.22
N SER A 18 -29.25 7.41 -19.12
CA SER A 18 -29.69 8.72 -18.61
C SER A 18 -29.27 8.90 -17.14
N LEU A 19 -29.39 7.86 -16.31
CA LEU A 19 -28.85 7.86 -14.95
C LEU A 19 -27.33 8.03 -14.92
N VAL A 20 -26.59 7.31 -15.77
CA VAL A 20 -25.12 7.47 -15.89
C VAL A 20 -24.75 8.92 -16.16
N LYS A 21 -25.42 9.55 -17.14
CA LYS A 21 -25.15 10.95 -17.49
C LYS A 21 -25.42 11.89 -16.33
N ALA A 22 -26.47 11.65 -15.57
CA ALA A 22 -26.81 12.46 -14.39
C ALA A 22 -25.80 12.30 -13.24
N VAL A 23 -25.18 11.12 -13.09
CA VAL A 23 -24.27 10.81 -11.97
C VAL A 23 -22.80 11.06 -12.33
N LEU A 24 -22.37 10.65 -13.52
CA LEU A 24 -20.97 10.66 -13.97
C LEU A 24 -20.68 11.67 -15.10
N GLY A 25 -21.72 12.35 -15.60
CA GLY A 25 -21.61 13.25 -16.74
C GLY A 25 -21.54 12.52 -18.08
N ASP A 26 -21.22 13.25 -19.15
CA ASP A 26 -21.11 12.73 -20.53
C ASP A 26 -19.67 12.32 -20.93
N ASP A 27 -18.70 12.53 -20.06
CA ASP A 27 -17.26 12.38 -20.37
C ASP A 27 -16.55 11.32 -19.53
N HIS A 28 -17.22 10.20 -19.25
CA HIS A 28 -16.56 9.05 -18.62
C HIS A 28 -15.47 8.46 -19.54
N PRO A 29 -14.34 7.94 -19.03
CA PRO A 29 -13.26 7.52 -19.90
C PRO A 29 -13.51 6.18 -20.64
N ASN A 30 -14.37 5.30 -20.09
CA ASN A 30 -14.95 4.23 -20.90
C ASN A 30 -16.18 4.75 -21.64
N LYS A 31 -16.11 4.85 -22.98
CA LYS A 31 -17.17 5.42 -23.82
C LYS A 31 -18.30 4.44 -24.15
N GLU A 32 -18.06 3.13 -24.04
CA GLU A 32 -19.08 2.11 -24.31
C GLU A 32 -20.28 2.22 -23.36
N ILE A 33 -20.10 2.82 -22.18
CA ILE A 33 -21.18 3.00 -21.19
C ILE A 33 -22.30 3.93 -21.68
N TYR A 34 -22.09 4.66 -22.78
CA TYR A 34 -23.08 5.51 -23.44
C TYR A 34 -23.66 4.88 -24.71
N ASN A 35 -23.23 3.66 -25.07
CA ASN A 35 -23.70 2.91 -26.23
C ASN A 35 -24.88 2.01 -25.83
N PRO A 36 -26.12 2.29 -26.26
CA PRO A 36 -27.31 1.54 -25.84
C PRO A 36 -27.22 0.04 -26.12
N ALA A 37 -26.66 -0.38 -27.25
CA ALA A 37 -26.57 -1.80 -27.62
C ALA A 37 -25.60 -2.56 -26.71
N TRP A 38 -24.46 -1.93 -26.42
CA TRP A 38 -23.47 -2.49 -25.49
C TRP A 38 -24.03 -2.55 -24.07
N VAL A 39 -24.67 -1.47 -23.62
CA VAL A 39 -25.33 -1.40 -22.30
C VAL A 39 -26.42 -2.47 -22.16
N ALA A 40 -27.26 -2.63 -23.18
CA ALA A 40 -28.31 -3.65 -23.18
C ALA A 40 -27.74 -5.07 -23.00
N THR A 41 -26.63 -5.38 -23.67
CA THR A 41 -25.95 -6.69 -23.56
C THR A 41 -25.49 -6.97 -22.14
N GLU A 42 -24.98 -5.95 -21.48
CA GLU A 42 -24.37 -6.07 -20.17
C GLU A 42 -25.38 -5.99 -19.02
N LEU A 43 -26.48 -5.24 -19.19
CA LEU A 43 -27.63 -5.32 -18.27
C LEU A 43 -28.32 -6.69 -18.38
N ALA A 44 -28.32 -7.28 -19.58
CA ALA A 44 -28.83 -8.62 -19.82
C ALA A 44 -27.82 -9.74 -19.52
N SER A 45 -26.58 -9.42 -19.09
CA SER A 45 -25.55 -10.43 -18.88
C SER A 45 -26.02 -11.43 -17.81
N GLY A 46 -26.36 -12.63 -18.24
CA GLY A 46 -26.94 -13.69 -17.40
C GLY A 46 -25.92 -14.54 -16.66
N LEU A 47 -24.68 -14.06 -16.49
CA LEU A 47 -23.66 -14.81 -15.75
C LEU A 47 -24.10 -14.89 -14.27
N PRO A 48 -24.22 -16.10 -13.68
CA PRO A 48 -24.65 -16.26 -12.30
C PRO A 48 -23.80 -15.42 -11.33
N GLY A 49 -24.46 -14.55 -10.56
CA GLY A 49 -23.81 -13.64 -9.60
C GLY A 49 -23.48 -12.25 -10.14
N ASN A 50 -23.51 -12.03 -11.46
CA ASN A 50 -23.46 -10.71 -12.08
C ASN A 50 -24.88 -10.22 -12.35
N GLU A 51 -25.39 -9.32 -11.51
CA GLU A 51 -26.75 -8.79 -11.65
C GLU A 51 -26.78 -7.29 -11.36
N THR A 52 -27.60 -6.55 -12.12
CA THR A 52 -27.84 -5.13 -11.88
C THR A 52 -29.26 -4.95 -11.36
N TRP A 53 -29.38 -4.20 -10.27
CA TRP A 53 -30.64 -3.88 -9.62
C TRP A 53 -30.91 -2.38 -9.72
N LEU A 54 -32.17 -2.03 -9.91
CA LEU A 54 -32.66 -0.68 -10.11
C LEU A 54 -33.65 -0.33 -9.00
N ALA A 55 -33.63 0.92 -8.57
CA ALA A 55 -34.74 1.53 -7.85
C ALA A 55 -35.39 2.58 -8.74
N GLU A 56 -36.69 2.46 -8.89
CA GLU A 56 -37.52 3.32 -9.71
C GLU A 56 -38.49 4.11 -8.84
N ASP A 57 -38.57 5.40 -9.09
CA ASP A 57 -39.62 6.26 -8.56
C ASP A 57 -40.25 7.06 -9.70
N GLN A 58 -41.58 7.11 -9.73
CA GLN A 58 -42.36 7.83 -10.75
C GLN A 58 -41.95 7.52 -12.20
N GLY A 59 -41.64 6.25 -12.49
CA GLY A 59 -41.26 5.79 -13.83
C GLY A 59 -39.85 6.21 -14.28
N ARG A 60 -39.01 6.69 -13.36
CA ARG A 60 -37.59 7.02 -13.61
C ARG A 60 -36.69 6.16 -12.75
N ILE A 61 -35.58 5.71 -13.31
CA ILE A 61 -34.53 5.03 -12.55
C ILE A 61 -33.80 6.08 -11.70
N GLN A 62 -33.94 5.97 -10.38
CA GLN A 62 -33.31 6.87 -9.40
C GLN A 62 -31.96 6.34 -8.91
N ALA A 63 -31.81 5.02 -8.83
CA ALA A 63 -30.59 4.39 -8.38
C ALA A 63 -30.34 3.04 -9.07
N SER A 64 -29.08 2.67 -9.20
CA SER A 64 -28.63 1.39 -9.74
C SER A 64 -27.47 0.83 -8.93
N ILE A 65 -27.55 -0.46 -8.57
CA ILE A 65 -26.45 -1.21 -7.94
C ILE A 65 -26.16 -2.47 -8.75
N SER A 66 -24.89 -2.68 -9.11
CA SER A 66 -24.46 -3.95 -9.70
C SER A 66 -23.74 -4.81 -8.68
N VAL A 67 -24.21 -6.04 -8.52
CA VAL A 67 -23.58 -7.10 -7.74
C VAL A 67 -22.70 -7.90 -8.67
N LEU A 68 -21.43 -8.07 -8.30
CA LEU A 68 -20.45 -8.82 -9.08
C LEU A 68 -20.31 -10.24 -8.51
N GLY A 69 -20.42 -11.22 -9.41
CA GLY A 69 -20.31 -12.64 -9.13
C GLY A 69 -18.87 -13.11 -9.03
N ALA A 70 -18.69 -14.34 -8.58
CA ALA A 70 -17.40 -15.00 -8.61
C ALA A 70 -16.98 -15.29 -10.06
N VAL A 71 -15.69 -15.18 -10.37
CA VAL A 71 -15.15 -15.55 -11.69
C VAL A 71 -15.11 -17.08 -11.89
N ALA A 72 -15.25 -17.86 -10.81
CA ALA A 72 -15.28 -19.33 -10.83
C ALA A 72 -16.39 -19.87 -9.91
N ALA A 73 -16.75 -21.15 -10.07
CA ALA A 73 -17.80 -21.86 -9.31
C ALA A 73 -17.52 -22.06 -7.80
N ASN A 74 -16.60 -21.31 -7.21
CA ASN A 74 -16.32 -21.34 -5.77
C ASN A 74 -17.37 -20.52 -5.01
N GLU A 75 -17.64 -20.94 -3.77
CA GLU A 75 -18.38 -20.12 -2.80
C GLU A 75 -17.59 -18.82 -2.52
N ASN A 76 -17.96 -17.74 -3.19
CA ASN A 76 -17.41 -16.41 -2.96
C ASN A 76 -17.99 -15.84 -1.65
N PRO A 77 -17.17 -15.60 -0.62
CA PRO A 77 -17.65 -15.08 0.66
C PRO A 77 -18.02 -13.59 0.60
N VAL A 78 -17.84 -12.94 -0.55
CA VAL A 78 -17.99 -11.49 -0.74
C VAL A 78 -19.04 -11.17 -1.79
N CYS A 79 -20.03 -10.38 -1.41
CA CYS A 79 -20.96 -9.67 -2.28
C CYS A 79 -20.32 -8.33 -2.67
N ASN A 80 -19.74 -8.30 -3.86
CA ASN A 80 -19.01 -7.13 -4.33
C ASN A 80 -19.97 -6.18 -5.05
N LEU A 81 -20.26 -5.05 -4.41
CA LEU A 81 -21.08 -3.98 -4.97
C LEU A 81 -20.17 -3.16 -5.88
N GLY A 82 -20.28 -3.43 -7.17
CA GLY A 82 -19.47 -2.78 -8.19
C GLY A 82 -19.93 -1.35 -8.43
N ARG A 83 -21.00 -1.22 -9.21
CA ARG A 83 -21.47 0.07 -9.75
C ARG A 83 -22.56 0.60 -8.84
N ASN A 84 -22.33 1.71 -8.16
CA ASN A 84 -23.35 2.39 -7.37
C ASN A 84 -23.64 3.75 -8.01
N LEU A 85 -24.69 3.81 -8.80
CA LEU A 85 -25.14 5.04 -9.45
C LEU A 85 -26.36 5.54 -8.71
N PHE A 86 -26.21 6.61 -7.95
CA PHE A 86 -27.29 7.21 -7.18
C PHE A 86 -27.54 8.61 -7.71
N HIS A 87 -28.71 8.84 -8.29
CA HIS A 87 -29.11 10.18 -8.70
C HIS A 87 -29.13 11.11 -7.47
N PRO A 88 -28.75 12.39 -7.55
CA PRO A 88 -28.71 13.27 -6.38
C PRO A 88 -30.04 13.35 -5.59
N THR A 89 -31.19 13.26 -6.27
CA THR A 89 -32.50 13.24 -5.61
C THR A 89 -32.78 11.94 -4.86
N SER A 90 -32.14 10.83 -5.26
CA SER A 90 -32.34 9.50 -4.69
C SER A 90 -31.90 9.39 -3.23
N TYR A 91 -31.02 10.30 -2.77
CA TYR A 91 -30.64 10.42 -1.37
C TYR A 91 -31.78 11.01 -0.52
N ALA A 92 -32.57 11.92 -1.09
CA ALA A 92 -33.66 12.61 -0.39
C ALA A 92 -34.98 11.84 -0.47
N ASP A 93 -35.28 11.21 -1.63
CA ASP A 93 -36.50 10.41 -1.82
C ASP A 93 -36.41 8.99 -1.22
N GLY A 94 -35.22 8.59 -0.76
CA GLY A 94 -34.97 7.31 -0.08
C GLY A 94 -34.75 6.11 -1.03
N SER A 95 -34.79 6.30 -2.35
CA SER A 95 -34.68 5.21 -3.31
C SER A 95 -33.30 4.55 -3.30
N ALA A 96 -32.22 5.31 -3.10
CA ALA A 96 -30.88 4.75 -2.97
C ALA A 96 -30.72 3.91 -1.69
N GLU A 97 -31.30 4.38 -0.58
CA GLU A 97 -31.31 3.67 0.69
C GLU A 97 -32.08 2.35 0.59
N ALA A 98 -33.30 2.39 0.04
CA ALA A 98 -34.12 1.20 -0.16
C ALA A 98 -33.42 0.16 -1.04
N LEU A 99 -32.78 0.60 -2.13
CA LEU A 99 -32.00 -0.28 -3.02
C LEU A 99 -30.84 -0.94 -2.27
N LEU A 100 -30.03 -0.15 -1.57
CA LEU A 100 -28.86 -0.66 -0.86
C LEU A 100 -29.26 -1.63 0.26
N GLN A 101 -30.33 -1.33 1.00
CA GLN A 101 -30.89 -2.24 2.00
C GLN A 101 -31.26 -3.59 1.37
N LYS A 102 -32.02 -3.58 0.26
CA LYS A 102 -32.41 -4.80 -0.45
C LYS A 102 -31.22 -5.65 -0.88
N ILE A 103 -30.17 -5.02 -1.41
CA ILE A 103 -28.94 -5.72 -1.81
C ILE A 103 -28.23 -6.33 -0.59
N THR A 104 -28.16 -5.60 0.53
CA THR A 104 -27.53 -6.13 1.73
C THR A 104 -28.32 -7.29 2.34
N GLU A 105 -29.65 -7.30 2.25
CA GLU A 105 -30.49 -8.45 2.62
C GLU A 105 -30.18 -9.67 1.76
N LEU A 106 -30.04 -9.49 0.44
CA LEU A 106 -29.65 -10.56 -0.48
C LEU A 106 -28.27 -11.13 -0.14
N ALA A 107 -27.30 -10.28 0.18
CA ALA A 107 -25.97 -10.73 0.60
C ALA A 107 -26.01 -11.53 1.91
N VAL A 108 -26.85 -11.13 2.87
CA VAL A 108 -27.05 -11.89 4.13
C VAL A 108 -27.64 -13.27 3.83
N LEU A 109 -28.64 -13.37 2.96
CA LEU A 109 -29.21 -14.66 2.53
C LEU A 109 -28.16 -15.53 1.83
N ARG A 110 -27.24 -14.93 1.08
CA ARG A 110 -26.10 -15.60 0.43
C ARG A 110 -24.94 -15.89 1.38
N ARG A 111 -25.00 -15.49 2.65
CA ARG A 111 -23.91 -15.59 3.65
C ARG A 111 -22.63 -14.88 3.20
N GLN A 112 -22.79 -13.75 2.52
CA GLN A 112 -21.70 -12.96 1.97
C GLN A 112 -21.52 -11.65 2.75
N MET A 113 -20.27 -11.22 2.92
CA MET A 113 -19.99 -9.84 3.32
C MET A 113 -20.19 -8.90 2.15
N CYS A 114 -20.78 -7.73 2.37
CA CYS A 114 -20.83 -6.73 1.32
C CYS A 114 -19.55 -5.89 1.33
N VAL A 115 -18.99 -5.66 0.16
CA VAL A 115 -17.97 -4.61 -0.03
C VAL A 115 -18.46 -3.65 -1.09
N THR A 116 -18.24 -2.36 -0.88
CA THR A 116 -18.55 -1.32 -1.83
C THR A 116 -17.43 -0.30 -1.88
N ARG A 117 -17.31 0.38 -3.02
CA ARG A 117 -16.35 1.47 -3.24
C ARG A 117 -17.12 2.77 -3.36
N VAL A 118 -16.63 3.79 -2.65
CA VAL A 118 -17.22 5.13 -2.63
C VAL A 118 -16.11 6.12 -2.95
N LEU A 119 -16.39 7.11 -3.80
CA LEU A 119 -15.43 8.19 -4.06
C LEU A 119 -15.26 9.03 -2.79
N ALA A 120 -14.03 9.37 -2.43
CA ALA A 120 -13.77 10.18 -1.22
C ALA A 120 -14.41 11.58 -1.31
N SER A 121 -14.68 12.06 -2.53
CA SER A 121 -15.39 13.30 -2.84
C SER A 121 -16.91 13.20 -2.63
N ASP A 122 -17.50 12.00 -2.67
CA ASP A 122 -18.94 11.79 -2.52
C ASP A 122 -19.35 11.58 -1.05
N ASN A 123 -19.46 12.69 -0.32
CA ASN A 123 -19.85 12.68 1.08
C ASN A 123 -21.28 12.13 1.31
N ALA A 124 -22.20 12.36 0.36
CA ALA A 124 -23.59 11.89 0.48
C ALA A 124 -23.65 10.37 0.45
N GLN A 125 -22.89 9.74 -0.45
CA GLN A 125 -22.78 8.29 -0.50
C GLN A 125 -22.08 7.71 0.73
N GLN A 126 -21.02 8.36 1.25
CA GLN A 126 -20.36 7.96 2.50
C GLN A 126 -21.35 7.91 3.67
N LEU A 127 -22.12 8.99 3.86
CA LEU A 127 -23.13 9.09 4.92
C LEU A 127 -24.24 8.03 4.77
N LEU A 128 -24.66 7.74 3.54
CA LEU A 128 -25.67 6.72 3.26
C LEU A 128 -25.18 5.32 3.63
N VAL A 129 -23.99 4.92 3.16
CA VAL A 129 -23.47 3.57 3.42
C VAL A 129 -23.18 3.37 4.91
N GLU A 130 -22.65 4.38 5.60
CA GLU A 130 -22.42 4.33 7.06
C GLU A 130 -23.72 4.20 7.84
N ARG A 131 -24.76 4.96 7.48
CA ARG A 131 -26.09 4.84 8.10
C ARG A 131 -26.69 3.44 7.99
N ILE A 132 -26.43 2.76 6.87
CA ILE A 132 -26.92 1.39 6.61
C ILE A 132 -25.99 0.32 7.23
N GLY A 133 -24.95 0.73 7.95
CA GLY A 133 -24.07 -0.15 8.73
C GLY A 133 -22.87 -0.70 7.98
N PHE A 134 -22.43 -0.03 6.91
CA PHE A 134 -21.10 -0.27 6.36
C PHE A 134 -20.05 0.50 7.17
N SER A 135 -18.86 -0.05 7.30
CA SER A 135 -17.72 0.61 7.93
C SER A 135 -16.59 0.80 6.93
N CYS A 136 -15.94 1.96 6.95
CA CYS A 136 -14.76 2.22 6.13
C CYS A 136 -13.58 1.38 6.65
N VAL A 137 -12.90 0.65 5.77
CA VAL A 137 -11.78 -0.25 6.10
C VAL A 137 -10.58 -0.09 5.18
N GLY A 138 -10.65 0.84 4.24
CA GLY A 138 -9.54 1.16 3.36
C GLY A 138 -9.73 2.46 2.59
N PHE A 139 -8.64 2.95 2.04
CA PHE A 139 -8.56 4.14 1.21
C PHE A 139 -7.45 3.94 0.16
N GLN A 140 -7.77 4.02 -1.11
CA GLN A 140 -6.80 3.92 -2.20
C GLN A 140 -6.77 5.19 -3.03
N PRO A 141 -5.59 5.84 -3.15
CA PRO A 141 -5.43 7.01 -3.99
C PRO A 141 -5.27 6.63 -5.47
N LEU A 142 -5.36 7.65 -6.33
CA LEU A 142 -4.98 7.61 -7.75
C LEU A 142 -5.76 6.63 -8.64
N LYS A 143 -7.00 6.28 -8.30
CA LYS A 143 -7.84 5.46 -9.19
C LYS A 143 -8.44 6.32 -10.30
N HIS A 144 -8.20 5.98 -11.57
CA HIS A 144 -8.85 6.63 -12.70
C HIS A 144 -10.26 6.06 -12.92
N ILE A 145 -11.24 6.57 -12.17
CA ILE A 145 -12.65 6.14 -12.25
C ILE A 145 -13.42 7.08 -13.16
N THR A 146 -13.28 8.39 -12.97
CA THR A 146 -13.94 9.42 -13.75
C THR A 146 -12.92 10.09 -14.69
N LYS A 147 -13.20 11.32 -15.15
CA LYS A 147 -12.31 12.12 -15.98
C LYS A 147 -10.93 12.37 -15.34
N THR A 148 -10.86 12.33 -14.02
CA THR A 148 -9.63 12.54 -13.25
C THR A 148 -9.34 11.32 -12.39
N ARG A 149 -8.08 11.23 -11.93
CA ARG A 149 -7.75 10.28 -10.87
C ARG A 149 -8.40 10.75 -9.57
N GLU A 150 -9.09 9.84 -8.93
CA GLU A 150 -9.82 10.08 -7.70
C GLU A 150 -9.44 9.06 -6.64
N GLU A 151 -9.84 9.39 -5.42
CA GLU A 151 -9.61 8.59 -4.24
C GLU A 151 -10.82 7.73 -3.94
N VAL A 152 -10.57 6.51 -3.51
CA VAL A 152 -11.61 5.51 -3.31
C VAL A 152 -11.55 4.97 -1.90
N LEU A 153 -12.66 5.09 -1.20
CA LEU A 153 -12.91 4.47 0.10
C LEU A 153 -13.46 3.06 -0.09
N PHE A 154 -13.01 2.14 0.75
CA PHE A 154 -13.51 0.76 0.81
C PHE A 154 -14.42 0.63 2.02
N TYR A 155 -15.71 0.38 1.76
CA TYR A 155 -16.72 0.18 2.79
C TYR A 155 -17.14 -1.27 2.84
N VAL A 156 -17.20 -1.84 4.04
CA VAL A 156 -17.56 -3.24 4.26
C VAL A 156 -18.71 -3.35 5.25
N LYS A 157 -19.69 -4.19 4.93
CA LYS A 157 -20.76 -4.57 5.84
C LYS A 157 -20.66 -6.06 6.14
N ARG A 158 -20.46 -6.37 7.43
CA ARG A 158 -20.22 -7.72 7.93
C ARG A 158 -21.47 -8.61 7.82
N ALA A 159 -21.27 -9.89 7.47
CA ALA A 159 -22.26 -10.94 7.67
C ALA A 159 -22.17 -11.50 9.10
N ARG A 160 -23.31 -11.71 9.78
CA ARG A 160 -23.39 -12.09 11.22
C ARG A 160 -22.60 -13.36 11.59
N SER A 161 -22.30 -14.28 10.66
CA SER A 161 -21.78 -15.63 10.95
C SER A 161 -20.26 -15.82 10.74
N MET A 162 -19.47 -14.75 10.69
CA MET A 162 -18.04 -14.86 10.42
C MET A 162 -17.23 -15.15 11.70
N ASN A 163 -16.97 -16.43 11.97
CA ASN A 163 -15.87 -16.87 12.84
C ASN A 163 -14.66 -17.11 11.94
N ALA A 164 -13.66 -16.25 12.00
CA ALA A 164 -12.37 -16.48 11.35
C ALA A 164 -11.31 -16.70 12.42
N ASN A 165 -10.64 -17.84 12.39
CA ASN A 165 -9.40 -18.06 13.14
C ASN A 165 -8.33 -17.19 12.50
N ARG A 166 -8.11 -16.00 13.06
CA ARG A 166 -7.09 -15.07 12.58
C ARG A 166 -5.76 -15.40 13.23
N LEU A 167 -4.74 -15.58 12.39
CA LEU A 167 -3.37 -15.65 12.87
C LEU A 167 -2.93 -14.27 13.39
N PRO A 168 -2.05 -14.22 14.40
CA PRO A 168 -1.42 -12.99 14.85
C PRO A 168 -0.81 -12.18 13.70
N LEU A 169 -0.84 -10.86 13.81
CA LEU A 169 -0.17 -9.98 12.86
C LEU A 169 1.33 -9.92 13.17
N SER A 170 2.16 -9.81 12.14
CA SER A 170 3.61 -9.65 12.31
C SER A 170 3.94 -8.26 12.87
N GLU A 171 4.73 -8.20 13.95
CA GLU A 171 5.32 -6.93 14.42
C GLU A 171 6.27 -6.29 13.39
N SER A 172 6.75 -7.07 12.42
CA SER A 172 7.60 -6.60 11.31
C SER A 172 6.82 -5.77 10.27
N LEU A 173 5.49 -5.69 10.40
CA LEU A 173 4.58 -4.94 9.52
C LEU A 173 3.73 -3.93 10.33
N PRO A 174 4.35 -2.93 10.99
CA PRO A 174 3.64 -2.05 11.93
C PRO A 174 2.52 -1.23 11.28
N GLN A 175 2.72 -0.77 10.04
CA GLN A 175 1.71 -0.02 9.28
C GLN A 175 0.47 -0.87 8.96
N LEU A 176 0.67 -2.16 8.66
CA LEU A 176 -0.42 -3.10 8.49
C LEU A 176 -1.13 -3.37 9.82
N GLY A 177 -0.38 -3.51 10.91
CA GLY A 177 -0.93 -3.68 12.26
C GLY A 177 -1.89 -2.57 12.65
N GLU A 178 -1.49 -1.31 12.43
CA GLU A 178 -2.32 -0.13 12.70
C GLU A 178 -3.60 -0.14 11.85
N LEU A 179 -3.49 -0.33 10.53
CA LEU A 179 -4.64 -0.37 9.63
C LEU A 179 -5.61 -1.51 9.99
N ALA A 180 -5.08 -2.70 10.27
CA ALA A 180 -5.89 -3.85 10.64
C ALA A 180 -6.63 -3.62 11.95
N SER A 181 -5.96 -3.04 12.96
CA SER A 181 -6.58 -2.70 14.25
C SER A 181 -7.81 -1.79 14.06
N VAL A 182 -7.65 -0.70 13.31
CA VAL A 182 -8.74 0.24 13.03
C VAL A 182 -9.87 -0.43 12.23
N ALA A 183 -9.53 -1.17 11.17
CA ALA A 183 -10.52 -1.84 10.33
C ALA A 183 -11.34 -2.89 11.11
N LEU A 184 -10.69 -3.67 11.98
CA LEU A 184 -11.35 -4.66 12.83
C LEU A 184 -12.25 -3.99 13.88
N GLN A 185 -11.78 -2.91 14.51
CA GLN A 185 -12.57 -2.12 15.45
C GLN A 185 -13.83 -1.56 14.79
N HIS A 186 -13.70 -0.97 13.59
CA HIS A 186 -14.79 -0.44 12.78
C HIS A 186 -15.86 -1.49 12.43
N LEU A 187 -15.44 -2.74 12.24
CA LEU A 187 -16.35 -3.86 11.95
C LEU A 187 -16.84 -4.60 13.21
N ALA A 188 -16.50 -4.11 14.41
CA ALA A 188 -16.76 -4.78 15.69
C ALA A 188 -16.28 -6.24 15.69
N ILE A 189 -15.08 -6.46 15.15
CA ILE A 189 -14.40 -7.75 15.15
C ILE A 189 -13.29 -7.68 16.21
N PRO A 190 -13.12 -8.71 17.06
CA PRO A 190 -12.02 -8.76 18.01
C PRO A 190 -10.68 -8.53 17.30
N GLY A 191 -9.86 -7.67 17.90
CA GLY A 191 -8.51 -7.40 17.40
C GLY A 191 -7.62 -8.63 17.41
N VAL A 192 -6.53 -8.55 16.66
CA VAL A 192 -5.53 -9.60 16.53
C VAL A 192 -4.24 -9.10 17.17
N PRO A 193 -3.63 -9.82 18.12
CA PRO A 193 -2.38 -9.38 18.72
C PRO A 193 -1.27 -9.34 17.67
N ALA A 194 -0.39 -8.35 17.78
CA ALA A 194 0.88 -8.38 17.08
C ALA A 194 1.82 -9.37 17.80
N VAL A 195 2.60 -10.13 17.04
CA VAL A 195 3.58 -11.08 17.57
C VAL A 195 4.94 -10.81 16.94
N ARG A 196 5.95 -10.79 17.79
CA ARG A 196 7.36 -10.78 17.37
C ARG A 196 7.71 -12.11 16.72
N ASP A 197 7.77 -12.11 15.39
CA ASP A 197 8.06 -13.29 14.58
C ASP A 197 9.51 -13.36 14.09
N GLY A 198 10.25 -12.25 14.16
CA GLY A 198 11.59 -12.14 13.56
C GLY A 198 11.57 -12.41 12.06
N GLY A 199 10.41 -12.27 11.42
CA GLY A 199 10.19 -12.66 10.03
C GLY A 199 10.99 -11.80 9.07
N THR A 200 11.56 -12.45 8.06
CA THR A 200 12.19 -11.77 6.92
C THR A 200 11.35 -11.96 5.67
N GLY A 201 11.36 -10.93 4.80
CA GLY A 201 10.79 -11.05 3.46
C GLY A 201 11.58 -12.04 2.60
N TYR A 202 11.01 -12.40 1.45
CA TYR A 202 11.78 -13.02 0.38
C TYR A 202 12.93 -12.09 -0.07
N PRO A 203 14.11 -12.65 -0.38
CA PRO A 203 15.19 -11.91 -1.02
C PRO A 203 14.73 -11.28 -2.33
N LEU A 204 15.07 -10.01 -2.54
CA LEU A 204 14.66 -9.25 -3.72
C LEU A 204 15.63 -9.45 -4.89
N GLN A 205 16.91 -9.63 -4.62
CA GLN A 205 17.96 -9.79 -5.64
C GLN A 205 18.58 -11.18 -5.52
N THR A 206 18.37 -11.99 -6.55
CA THR A 206 18.94 -13.34 -6.69
C THR A 206 19.30 -13.56 -8.17
N ASP A 207 20.30 -14.41 -8.44
CA ASP A 207 20.68 -14.82 -9.81
C ASP A 207 19.61 -15.77 -10.37
N VAL A 208 18.44 -15.22 -10.68
CA VAL A 208 17.31 -15.97 -11.23
C VAL A 208 16.97 -15.48 -12.63
N LEU A 209 16.66 -16.43 -13.51
CA LEU A 209 16.21 -16.13 -14.86
C LEU A 209 14.69 -15.93 -14.86
N VAL A 210 14.27 -14.69 -15.09
CA VAL A 210 12.86 -14.33 -15.27
C VAL A 210 12.55 -14.22 -16.77
N THR A 211 11.54 -14.96 -17.23
CA THR A 211 11.11 -14.98 -18.64
C THR A 211 9.63 -14.68 -18.75
N ALA A 212 9.25 -13.82 -19.69
CA ALA A 212 7.86 -13.63 -20.08
C ALA A 212 7.33 -14.88 -20.80
N VAL A 213 6.09 -15.27 -20.49
CA VAL A 213 5.44 -16.46 -21.05
C VAL A 213 4.00 -16.17 -21.45
N LYS A 214 3.41 -17.07 -22.24
CA LYS A 214 1.97 -17.02 -22.58
C LYS A 214 1.12 -17.50 -21.41
N GLU A 215 -0.15 -17.11 -21.39
CA GLU A 215 -1.13 -17.50 -20.36
C GLU A 215 -1.23 -19.02 -20.19
N ASP A 216 -1.30 -19.77 -21.29
CA ASP A 216 -1.41 -21.23 -21.26
C ASP A 216 -0.17 -21.89 -20.66
N GLU A 217 1.03 -21.36 -20.93
CA GLU A 217 2.28 -21.85 -20.34
C GLU A 217 2.34 -21.54 -18.84
N PHE A 218 1.92 -20.35 -18.43
CA PHE A 218 1.81 -20.00 -17.02
C PHE A 218 0.85 -20.93 -16.28
N LYS A 219 -0.33 -21.19 -16.87
CA LYS A 219 -1.33 -22.10 -16.30
C LYS A 219 -0.79 -23.51 -16.18
N ALA A 220 -0.15 -24.05 -17.23
CA ALA A 220 0.46 -25.37 -17.20
C ALA A 220 1.57 -25.47 -16.13
N ALA A 221 2.40 -24.44 -16.00
CA ALA A 221 3.44 -24.38 -14.98
C ALA A 221 2.85 -24.32 -13.57
N ARG A 222 1.83 -23.49 -13.35
CA ARG A 222 1.09 -23.41 -12.09
C ARG A 222 0.51 -24.78 -11.73
N ASP A 223 -0.25 -25.40 -12.64
CA ASP A 223 -0.89 -26.69 -12.45
C ASP A 223 0.12 -27.81 -12.17
N GLY A 224 1.27 -27.81 -12.86
CA GLY A 224 2.37 -28.77 -12.62
C GLY A 224 3.02 -28.63 -11.24
N VAL A 225 2.98 -27.43 -10.66
CA VAL A 225 3.51 -27.14 -9.32
C VAL A 225 2.46 -27.38 -8.22
N VAL A 226 1.16 -27.45 -8.55
CA VAL A 226 0.08 -27.74 -7.57
C VAL A 226 0.35 -29.03 -6.79
N ALA A 227 1.01 -30.03 -7.40
CA ALA A 227 1.40 -31.27 -6.72
C ALA A 227 2.35 -31.06 -5.53
N GLN A 228 3.11 -29.95 -5.51
CA GLN A 228 3.99 -29.57 -4.41
C GLN A 228 3.27 -28.76 -3.31
N ASN A 229 1.98 -28.46 -3.53
CA ASN A 229 1.12 -27.69 -2.63
C ASN A 229 1.79 -26.38 -2.11
N PRO A 230 2.25 -25.50 -3.02
CA PRO A 230 2.87 -24.24 -2.61
C PRO A 230 1.87 -23.39 -1.80
N PRO A 231 2.34 -22.59 -0.83
CA PRO A 231 1.46 -21.70 -0.09
C PRO A 231 0.78 -20.71 -1.04
N GLN A 232 -0.54 -20.55 -0.90
CA GLN A 232 -1.24 -19.48 -1.58
C GLN A 232 -0.95 -18.16 -0.85
N GLU A 233 -0.39 -17.19 -1.56
CA GLU A 233 -0.03 -15.89 -0.98
C GLU A 233 -0.80 -14.72 -1.62
N ILE A 234 -1.10 -14.83 -2.92
CA ILE A 234 -1.83 -13.83 -3.70
C ILE A 234 -3.27 -14.33 -3.89
N SER A 235 -4.24 -13.45 -3.70
CA SER A 235 -5.64 -13.75 -3.98
C SER A 235 -6.29 -12.65 -4.80
N SER A 236 -6.65 -13.00 -6.04
CA SER A 236 -7.54 -12.18 -6.86
C SER A 236 -8.92 -12.78 -7.10
N ASN A 237 -9.23 -13.91 -6.45
CA ASN A 237 -10.33 -14.80 -6.82
C ASN A 237 -11.73 -14.17 -6.85
N PHE A 238 -11.92 -12.97 -6.28
CA PHE A 238 -13.24 -12.39 -6.02
C PHE A 238 -13.43 -10.96 -6.52
N ASN A 239 -12.37 -10.29 -6.99
CA ASN A 239 -12.45 -8.92 -7.47
C ASN A 239 -11.25 -8.55 -8.34
N TRP A 240 -11.31 -8.83 -9.65
CA TRP A 240 -10.30 -8.35 -10.59
C TRP A 240 -10.35 -6.83 -10.79
N GLY A 241 -11.28 -6.14 -10.12
CA GLY A 241 -11.61 -4.73 -10.39
C GLY A 241 -12.09 -4.53 -11.82
N THR A 242 -12.48 -5.62 -12.48
CA THR A 242 -13.07 -5.68 -13.80
C THR A 242 -14.59 -5.75 -13.67
N GLY A 243 -15.30 -5.29 -14.69
CA GLY A 243 -16.74 -5.34 -14.81
C GLY A 243 -17.23 -4.24 -15.73
N PHE A 244 -18.51 -4.23 -16.06
CA PHE A 244 -19.14 -3.29 -17.01
C PHE A 244 -18.74 -1.79 -16.92
N MET A 245 -18.26 -1.27 -15.78
CA MET A 245 -17.81 0.13 -15.70
C MET A 245 -16.27 0.30 -15.63
N ARG A 246 -15.52 -0.78 -15.49
CA ARG A 246 -14.06 -0.76 -15.47
C ARG A 246 -13.47 -2.02 -16.10
N ILE A 247 -12.57 -1.76 -17.05
CA ILE A 247 -11.78 -2.73 -17.81
C ILE A 247 -12.59 -3.42 -18.91
N SER A 248 -12.27 -3.03 -20.15
CA SER A 248 -12.58 -3.77 -21.36
C SER A 248 -11.92 -5.16 -21.32
N SER A 249 -12.60 -6.16 -21.86
CA SER A 249 -12.08 -7.53 -22.07
C SER A 249 -10.80 -7.59 -22.93
N THR A 250 -10.34 -6.46 -23.47
CA THR A 250 -9.12 -6.33 -24.29
C THR A 250 -7.83 -6.11 -23.50
N ALA A 251 -7.88 -5.92 -22.18
CA ALA A 251 -6.67 -5.74 -21.38
C ALA A 251 -5.81 -7.02 -21.42
N SER A 252 -4.59 -6.91 -21.96
CA SER A 252 -3.70 -8.06 -22.13
C SER A 252 -3.20 -8.59 -20.77
N THR A 253 -3.52 -9.84 -20.46
CA THR A 253 -2.86 -10.54 -19.36
C THR A 253 -1.41 -10.82 -19.74
N ARG A 254 -0.53 -10.68 -18.76
CA ARG A 254 0.90 -10.97 -18.90
C ARG A 254 1.31 -11.92 -17.79
N ALA A 255 2.26 -12.80 -18.10
CA ALA A 255 2.79 -13.73 -17.13
C ALA A 255 4.30 -13.83 -17.26
N VAL A 256 4.95 -14.03 -16.12
CA VAL A 256 6.39 -14.27 -16.02
C VAL A 256 6.64 -15.51 -15.18
N LEU A 257 7.62 -16.30 -15.60
CA LEU A 257 8.12 -17.45 -14.84
C LEU A 257 9.56 -17.22 -14.43
N CYS A 258 9.90 -17.71 -13.24
CA CYS A 258 11.26 -17.85 -12.75
C CYS A 258 11.69 -19.30 -12.92
N ARG A 259 12.88 -19.51 -13.47
CA ARG A 259 13.50 -20.84 -13.58
C ARG A 259 14.81 -20.90 -12.81
N ARG A 260 14.99 -22.01 -12.08
CA ARG A 260 16.24 -22.36 -11.38
C ARG A 260 16.62 -23.78 -11.77
N GLU A 261 17.88 -23.97 -12.15
CA GLU A 261 18.40 -25.27 -12.60
C GLU A 261 17.54 -25.89 -13.73
N GLY A 262 16.98 -25.04 -14.60
CA GLY A 262 16.11 -25.45 -15.71
C GLY A 262 14.65 -25.77 -15.34
N GLN A 263 14.29 -25.81 -14.05
CA GLN A 263 12.93 -26.05 -13.57
C GLN A 263 12.20 -24.77 -13.19
N VAL A 264 10.88 -24.74 -13.33
CA VAL A 264 10.05 -23.60 -12.89
C VAL A 264 9.96 -23.61 -11.36
N SER A 265 10.41 -22.52 -10.72
CA SER A 265 10.37 -22.35 -9.27
C SER A 265 9.31 -21.36 -8.80
N ALA A 266 8.88 -20.44 -9.67
CA ALA A 266 7.86 -19.46 -9.34
C ALA A 266 7.24 -18.83 -10.60
N GLY A 267 6.09 -18.18 -10.43
CA GLY A 267 5.46 -17.38 -11.47
C GLY A 267 4.59 -16.28 -10.90
N ILE A 268 4.46 -15.18 -11.66
CA ILE A 268 3.47 -14.12 -11.40
C ILE A 268 2.70 -13.83 -12.70
N ARG A 269 1.37 -13.72 -12.58
CA ARG A 269 0.48 -13.23 -13.62
C ARG A 269 -0.13 -11.90 -13.20
N TYR A 270 -0.16 -10.95 -14.13
CA TYR A 270 -0.65 -9.60 -13.90
C TYR A 270 -1.37 -9.05 -15.14
N LEU A 271 -2.18 -8.03 -14.91
CA LEU A 271 -2.88 -7.24 -15.93
C LEU A 271 -2.28 -5.85 -15.99
N TYR A 272 -2.19 -5.26 -17.18
CA TYR A 272 -1.98 -3.82 -17.34
C TYR A 272 -3.28 -3.15 -17.82
N ASP A 273 -3.84 -2.29 -16.98
CA ASP A 273 -4.96 -1.43 -17.33
C ASP A 273 -4.40 -0.13 -17.93
N GLU A 274 -4.52 0.03 -19.24
CA GLU A 274 -4.04 1.22 -19.95
C GLU A 274 -4.79 2.49 -19.55
N GLN A 275 -6.09 2.38 -19.27
CA GLN A 275 -6.92 3.51 -18.87
C GLN A 275 -6.52 3.96 -17.47
N ASP A 276 -6.44 3.05 -16.49
CA ASP A 276 -6.00 3.37 -15.13
C ASP A 276 -4.47 3.58 -15.02
N ARG A 277 -3.72 3.24 -16.09
CA ARG A 277 -2.27 3.07 -16.08
C ARG A 277 -1.82 2.30 -14.85
N CYS A 278 -2.41 1.15 -14.60
CA CYS A 278 -2.21 0.36 -13.39
C CYS A 278 -1.76 -1.04 -13.75
N VAL A 279 -0.74 -1.55 -13.05
CA VAL A 279 -0.44 -2.98 -13.05
C VAL A 279 -1.15 -3.63 -11.86
N ARG A 280 -2.05 -4.59 -12.15
CA ARG A 280 -2.70 -5.40 -11.13
C ARG A 280 -2.10 -6.79 -11.13
N ILE A 281 -1.46 -7.18 -10.03
CA ILE A 281 -0.98 -8.54 -9.85
C ILE A 281 -2.19 -9.42 -9.49
N MET A 282 -2.42 -10.44 -10.31
CA MET A 282 -3.62 -11.26 -10.25
C MET A 282 -3.35 -12.59 -9.57
N ASP A 283 -2.18 -13.16 -9.78
CA ASP A 283 -1.92 -14.51 -9.33
C ASP A 283 -0.42 -14.74 -9.23
N GLY A 284 -0.04 -15.70 -8.40
CA GLY A 284 1.34 -16.11 -8.29
C GLY A 284 1.51 -17.37 -7.45
N PHE A 285 2.62 -18.04 -7.69
CA PHE A 285 3.01 -19.25 -6.97
C PHE A 285 4.53 -19.28 -6.83
N CYS A 286 5.02 -19.96 -5.80
CA CYS A 286 6.45 -20.19 -5.60
C CYS A 286 6.69 -21.48 -4.82
N THR A 287 7.75 -22.20 -5.17
CA THR A 287 8.17 -23.45 -4.52
C THR A 287 9.43 -23.29 -3.68
N ASP A 288 10.03 -22.09 -3.68
CA ASP A 288 11.26 -21.81 -2.93
C ASP A 288 11.25 -20.44 -2.26
N ASN A 289 12.27 -20.18 -1.45
CA ASN A 289 12.41 -18.92 -0.74
C ASN A 289 13.18 -17.83 -1.49
N LEU A 290 13.61 -18.08 -2.74
CA LEU A 290 14.55 -17.20 -3.46
C LEU A 290 13.91 -16.53 -4.70
N SER A 291 12.81 -17.08 -5.19
CA SER A 291 12.25 -16.72 -6.50
C SER A 291 11.12 -15.68 -6.43
N MET A 292 10.24 -15.75 -5.42
CA MET A 292 9.06 -14.87 -5.33
C MET A 292 9.44 -13.39 -5.19
N GLY A 293 10.42 -13.07 -4.32
CA GLY A 293 10.87 -11.69 -4.12
C GLY A 293 11.48 -11.07 -5.39
N ALA A 294 12.29 -11.85 -6.11
CA ALA A 294 12.87 -11.44 -7.39
C ALA A 294 11.81 -11.25 -8.49
N LEU A 295 10.80 -12.12 -8.56
CA LEU A 295 9.68 -11.93 -9.49
C LEU A 295 8.87 -10.68 -9.17
N LEU A 296 8.55 -10.43 -7.90
CA LEU A 296 7.82 -9.23 -7.51
C LEU A 296 8.63 -7.97 -7.82
N GLN A 297 9.95 -7.99 -7.60
CA GLN A 297 10.84 -6.90 -8.01
C GLN A 297 10.86 -6.70 -9.53
N HIS A 298 10.92 -7.78 -10.30
CA HIS A 298 10.87 -7.72 -11.76
C HIS A 298 9.56 -7.08 -12.26
N VAL A 299 8.41 -7.57 -11.80
CA VAL A 299 7.09 -7.04 -12.20
C VAL A 299 6.93 -5.58 -11.81
N THR A 300 7.38 -5.18 -10.62
CA THR A 300 7.31 -3.78 -10.18
C THR A 300 8.23 -2.86 -10.98
N LYS A 301 9.42 -3.35 -11.38
CA LYS A 301 10.33 -2.63 -12.27
C LYS A 301 9.72 -2.47 -13.66
N THR A 302 9.25 -3.55 -14.28
CA THR A 302 8.56 -3.53 -15.58
C THR A 302 7.36 -2.59 -15.56
N ALA A 303 6.55 -2.62 -14.50
CA ALA A 303 5.42 -1.71 -14.33
C ALA A 303 5.86 -0.24 -14.38
N GLN A 304 6.97 0.10 -13.74
CA GLN A 304 7.48 1.47 -13.69
C GLN A 304 8.20 1.89 -14.98
N THR A 305 9.12 1.06 -15.50
CA THR A 305 10.05 1.46 -16.57
C THR A 305 9.52 1.18 -17.96
N GLU A 306 8.81 0.06 -18.16
CA GLU A 306 8.34 -0.35 -19.48
C GLU A 306 6.90 0.08 -19.72
N LEU A 307 6.03 -0.12 -18.72
CA LEU A 307 4.60 0.18 -18.84
C LEU A 307 4.23 1.60 -18.42
N SER A 308 5.15 2.33 -17.78
CA SER A 308 4.88 3.65 -17.22
C SER A 308 3.60 3.67 -16.37
N ALA A 309 3.35 2.60 -15.61
CA ALA A 309 2.19 2.50 -14.73
C ALA A 309 2.29 3.57 -13.63
N ALA A 310 1.18 4.24 -13.32
CA ALA A 310 1.06 5.19 -12.23
C ALA A 310 1.20 4.51 -10.86
N TYR A 311 0.75 3.26 -10.74
CA TYR A 311 0.90 2.45 -9.55
C TYR A 311 0.77 0.95 -9.86
N VAL A 312 1.17 0.12 -8.89
CA VAL A 312 1.00 -1.33 -8.88
C VAL A 312 0.09 -1.71 -7.71
N GLU A 313 -0.84 -2.63 -7.91
CA GLU A 313 -1.71 -3.13 -6.84
C GLU A 313 -1.73 -4.66 -6.79
N VAL A 314 -1.85 -5.19 -5.57
CA VAL A 314 -1.94 -6.62 -5.30
C VAL A 314 -2.78 -6.86 -4.05
N ASP A 315 -3.57 -7.92 -4.05
CA ASP A 315 -4.34 -8.37 -2.90
C ASP A 315 -3.64 -9.61 -2.33
N LEU A 316 -3.09 -9.49 -1.11
CA LEU A 316 -2.29 -10.52 -0.43
C LEU A 316 -3.07 -11.14 0.72
N LEU A 317 -2.87 -12.43 0.97
CA LEU A 317 -3.39 -13.04 2.21
C LEU A 317 -2.67 -12.44 3.41
N ALA A 318 -3.39 -12.13 4.49
CA ALA A 318 -2.79 -11.66 5.74
C ALA A 318 -1.79 -12.66 6.34
N THR A 319 -1.92 -13.95 5.97
CA THR A 319 -1.02 -15.04 6.37
C THR A 319 0.27 -15.10 5.54
N ALA A 320 0.36 -14.37 4.42
CA ALA A 320 1.52 -14.34 3.54
C ALA A 320 2.60 -13.37 4.05
N VAL A 321 3.05 -13.54 5.30
CA VAL A 321 3.92 -12.60 6.01
C VAL A 321 5.20 -12.28 5.22
N LYS A 322 5.85 -13.29 4.63
CA LYS A 322 7.08 -13.10 3.84
C LYS A 322 6.83 -12.22 2.61
N LEU A 323 5.74 -12.47 1.87
CA LEU A 323 5.39 -11.66 0.70
C LEU A 323 4.96 -10.25 1.08
N LEU A 324 4.23 -10.09 2.19
CA LEU A 324 3.85 -8.77 2.74
C LEU A 324 5.09 -7.94 3.09
N ILE A 325 6.08 -8.54 3.78
CA ILE A 325 7.35 -7.86 4.10
C ILE A 325 8.11 -7.50 2.82
N SER A 326 8.21 -8.41 1.85
CA SER A 326 8.85 -8.11 0.55
C SER A 326 8.12 -6.99 -0.21
N ALA A 327 6.79 -6.96 -0.17
CA ALA A 327 6.01 -5.89 -0.77
C ALA A 327 6.29 -4.54 -0.06
N GLU A 328 6.31 -4.49 1.27
CA GLU A 328 6.67 -3.26 2.00
C GLU A 328 8.09 -2.81 1.64
N GLN A 329 9.07 -3.73 1.55
CA GLN A 329 10.45 -3.43 1.13
C GLN A 329 10.52 -2.84 -0.28
N LEU A 330 9.68 -3.33 -1.21
CA LEU A 330 9.58 -2.81 -2.58
C LEU A 330 8.80 -1.51 -2.70
N GLY A 331 8.20 -1.01 -1.62
CA GLY A 331 7.45 0.25 -1.65
C GLY A 331 5.97 0.08 -1.88
N PHE A 332 5.39 -1.06 -1.54
CA PHE A 332 3.96 -1.13 -1.34
C PHE A 332 3.58 -0.60 0.05
N ILE A 333 2.41 0.01 0.15
CA ILE A 333 1.74 0.31 1.41
C ILE A 333 0.43 -0.48 1.51
N PRO A 334 -0.02 -0.82 2.72
CA PRO A 334 -1.37 -1.32 2.91
C PRO A 334 -2.39 -0.18 2.72
N VAL A 335 -3.40 -0.41 1.89
CA VAL A 335 -4.47 0.57 1.59
C VAL A 335 -5.87 0.07 1.98
N ALA A 336 -6.03 -1.23 2.27
CA ALA A 336 -7.24 -1.76 2.87
C ALA A 336 -6.94 -3.06 3.63
N TYR A 337 -7.61 -3.27 4.75
CA TYR A 337 -7.66 -4.55 5.45
C TYR A 337 -9.06 -5.13 5.36
N LEU A 338 -9.18 -6.35 4.86
CA LEU A 338 -10.44 -6.95 4.41
C LEU A 338 -10.68 -8.30 5.11
N PRO A 339 -11.37 -8.32 6.27
CA PRO A 339 -11.41 -9.50 7.12
C PRO A 339 -12.27 -10.63 6.55
N GLY A 340 -11.70 -11.82 6.36
CA GLY A 340 -12.35 -13.03 5.82
C GLY A 340 -12.76 -12.96 4.35
N PHE A 341 -12.05 -12.17 3.56
CA PHE A 341 -12.32 -11.97 2.13
C PHE A 341 -11.75 -13.08 1.23
N HIS A 342 -11.10 -14.09 1.81
CA HIS A 342 -10.60 -15.25 1.07
C HIS A 342 -11.01 -16.56 1.73
N LYS A 343 -11.62 -17.47 0.98
CA LYS A 343 -12.00 -18.79 1.48
C LYS A 343 -10.80 -19.75 1.46
N VAL A 344 -10.61 -20.47 2.56
CA VAL A 344 -9.62 -21.57 2.69
C VAL A 344 -10.35 -22.87 3.06
N HIS A 345 -9.66 -24.01 3.01
CA HIS A 345 -10.27 -25.32 3.31
C HIS A 345 -11.03 -25.34 4.66
N GLU A 346 -10.49 -24.68 5.69
CA GLU A 346 -11.07 -24.60 7.03
C GLU A 346 -11.53 -23.16 7.39
N GLY A 347 -12.31 -22.53 6.52
CA GLY A 347 -12.99 -21.26 6.82
C GLY A 347 -12.59 -20.11 5.90
N ALA A 348 -12.23 -18.97 6.48
CA ALA A 348 -11.84 -17.78 5.74
C ALA A 348 -10.63 -17.10 6.36
N THR A 349 -9.83 -16.45 5.53
CA THR A 349 -8.66 -15.64 5.91
C THR A 349 -8.80 -14.22 5.41
N ASP A 350 -8.08 -13.32 6.07
CA ASP A 350 -8.13 -11.89 5.82
C ASP A 350 -7.26 -11.53 4.60
N LEU A 351 -7.71 -10.54 3.83
CA LEU A 351 -6.95 -9.98 2.72
C LEU A 351 -6.41 -8.61 3.07
N VAL A 352 -5.23 -8.32 2.56
CA VAL A 352 -4.58 -7.02 2.63
C VAL A 352 -4.42 -6.51 1.21
N LYS A 353 -5.05 -5.38 0.92
CA LYS A 353 -4.81 -4.69 -0.33
C LYS A 353 -3.55 -3.85 -0.20
N MET A 354 -2.57 -4.13 -1.05
CA MET A 354 -1.28 -3.44 -1.08
C MET A 354 -1.13 -2.64 -2.38
N VAL A 355 -0.61 -1.42 -2.29
CA VAL A 355 -0.40 -0.54 -3.44
C VAL A 355 0.99 0.09 -3.40
N LYS A 356 1.73 0.05 -4.52
CA LYS A 356 2.97 0.79 -4.73
C LYS A 356 2.70 1.93 -5.70
N LEU A 357 2.85 3.17 -5.24
CA LEU A 357 2.76 4.34 -6.12
C LEU A 357 4.08 4.55 -6.86
N ASN A 358 4.01 4.84 -8.16
CA ASN A 358 5.18 5.23 -8.97
C ASN A 358 5.28 6.75 -9.14
N GLN A 359 4.46 7.50 -8.40
CA GLN A 359 4.42 8.95 -8.38
C GLN A 359 4.13 9.47 -6.97
N THR A 360 4.64 10.66 -6.65
CA THR A 360 4.34 11.31 -5.36
C THR A 360 2.86 11.61 -5.25
N TYR A 361 2.31 11.46 -4.04
CA TYR A 361 0.91 11.72 -3.75
C TYR A 361 0.75 12.41 -2.40
N SER A 362 -0.05 13.46 -2.36
CA SER A 362 -0.50 14.13 -1.12
C SER A 362 -2.01 14.00 -0.99
N ILE A 363 -2.44 13.73 0.24
CA ILE A 363 -3.86 13.63 0.62
C ILE A 363 -4.31 15.01 1.12
N GLU A 364 -5.13 15.69 0.33
CA GLU A 364 -5.78 16.98 0.61
C GLU A 364 -7.30 16.76 0.60
N HIS A 365 -8.00 16.76 1.74
CA HIS A 365 -9.44 16.43 1.77
C HIS A 365 -10.23 17.38 2.66
N GLU A 366 -11.40 17.80 2.16
CA GLU A 366 -12.31 18.70 2.87
C GLU A 366 -13.66 18.05 3.24
N LYS A 367 -13.94 16.79 2.84
CA LYS A 367 -15.30 16.21 2.92
C LYS A 367 -15.38 14.72 3.30
N LEU A 368 -14.47 14.23 4.14
CA LEU A 368 -14.55 12.87 4.68
C LEU A 368 -15.48 12.80 5.90
N THR A 369 -16.21 11.70 6.07
CA THR A 369 -16.86 11.39 7.35
C THR A 369 -15.81 11.13 8.44
N THR A 370 -16.21 11.25 9.70
CA THR A 370 -15.32 10.94 10.84
C THR A 370 -14.79 9.51 10.76
N HIS A 371 -15.60 8.53 10.35
CA HIS A 371 -15.16 7.14 10.18
C HIS A 371 -14.12 6.99 9.07
N ALA A 372 -14.37 7.58 7.90
CA ALA A 372 -13.43 7.51 6.78
C ALA A 372 -12.10 8.20 7.13
N LEU A 373 -12.15 9.33 7.84
CA LEU A 373 -10.97 10.12 8.21
C LEU A 373 -9.96 9.33 9.05
N VAL A 374 -10.42 8.47 9.96
CA VAL A 374 -9.50 7.62 10.77
C VAL A 374 -8.68 6.70 9.86
N ILE A 375 -9.32 6.00 8.93
CA ILE A 375 -8.65 5.11 7.96
C ILE A 375 -7.71 5.92 7.05
N VAL A 376 -8.17 7.04 6.53
CA VAL A 376 -7.36 7.89 5.63
C VAL A 376 -6.12 8.41 6.34
N ASN A 377 -6.20 8.78 7.62
CA ASN A 377 -5.04 9.26 8.38
C ASN A 377 -3.97 8.17 8.57
N VAL A 378 -4.37 6.93 8.87
CA VAL A 378 -3.43 5.80 8.93
C VAL A 378 -2.70 5.63 7.60
N ILE A 379 -3.44 5.64 6.50
CA ILE A 379 -2.86 5.45 5.16
C ILE A 379 -2.03 6.67 4.73
N LYS A 380 -2.40 7.88 5.15
CA LYS A 380 -1.64 9.11 4.94
C LYS A 380 -0.26 9.03 5.60
N HIS A 381 -0.18 8.53 6.84
CA HIS A 381 1.12 8.30 7.48
C HIS A 381 1.95 7.26 6.71
N CYS A 382 1.33 6.17 6.23
CA CYS A 382 2.02 5.18 5.41
C CYS A 382 2.62 5.79 4.12
N LEU A 383 1.88 6.67 3.44
CA LEU A 383 2.34 7.38 2.25
C LEU A 383 3.47 8.38 2.54
N GLN A 384 3.36 9.14 3.63
CA GLN A 384 4.39 10.08 4.06
C GLN A 384 5.71 9.35 4.34
N ASP A 385 5.65 8.22 5.05
CA ASP A 385 6.80 7.36 5.33
C ASP A 385 7.51 6.91 4.04
N GLN A 386 6.78 6.64 2.96
CA GLN A 386 7.38 6.28 1.67
C GLN A 386 8.06 7.45 0.97
N SER A 387 7.42 8.62 0.97
CA SER A 387 7.95 9.82 0.30
C SER A 387 9.24 10.33 0.96
N ILE A 388 9.31 10.25 2.29
CA ILE A 388 10.50 10.56 3.09
C ILE A 388 11.58 9.52 2.82
N GLY A 389 11.20 8.25 2.63
CA GLY A 389 12.08 7.15 2.30
C GLY A 389 12.91 7.38 1.03
N VAL A 390 12.34 7.69 -0.14
CA VAL A 390 13.10 7.60 -1.41
C VAL A 390 14.22 8.65 -1.53
N ALA A 391 13.95 9.92 -1.18
CA ALA A 391 14.96 10.98 -1.27
C ALA A 391 16.05 10.80 -0.20
N ILE A 392 15.66 10.38 1.01
CA ILE A 392 16.60 10.10 2.09
C ILE A 392 17.39 8.82 1.77
N ILE A 393 16.78 7.72 1.35
CA ILE A 393 17.46 6.45 1.02
C ILE A 393 18.55 6.66 -0.02
N ASN A 394 18.30 7.44 -1.08
CA ASN A 394 19.33 7.73 -2.08
C ASN A 394 20.49 8.52 -1.47
N LEU A 395 20.20 9.49 -0.60
CA LEU A 395 21.23 10.23 0.13
C LEU A 395 21.99 9.35 1.12
N LEU A 396 21.30 8.47 1.85
CA LEU A 396 21.88 7.58 2.86
C LEU A 396 22.76 6.51 2.20
N ARG A 397 22.40 6.03 1.01
CA ARG A 397 23.16 5.00 0.28
C ARG A 397 24.61 5.41 0.06
N ASP A 398 24.85 6.69 -0.20
CA ASP A 398 26.19 7.22 -0.47
C ASP A 398 27.01 7.45 0.81
N LEU A 399 26.42 7.26 2.00
CA LEU A 399 27.10 7.55 3.25
C LEU A 399 27.82 6.31 3.79
N ASP A 400 29.07 6.51 4.19
CA ASP A 400 29.91 5.44 4.73
C ASP A 400 29.30 4.72 5.93
N ILE A 401 28.52 5.44 6.75
CA ILE A 401 27.81 4.88 7.90
C ILE A 401 26.73 3.84 7.51
N PHE A 402 26.21 3.89 6.28
CA PHE A 402 25.17 2.98 5.77
C PHE A 402 25.68 2.01 4.70
N LYS A 403 27.01 1.97 4.45
CA LYS A 403 27.59 1.01 3.52
C LYS A 403 27.26 -0.43 3.91
N GLY A 404 26.86 -1.22 2.91
CA GLY A 404 26.47 -2.61 3.07
C GLY A 404 24.99 -2.83 3.40
N LEU A 405 24.19 -1.77 3.54
CA LEU A 405 22.74 -1.88 3.71
C LEU A 405 22.03 -1.87 2.34
N GLY A 406 21.08 -2.79 2.15
CA GLY A 406 20.17 -2.81 1.00
C GLY A 406 19.02 -1.81 1.13
N ASP A 407 18.24 -1.61 0.06
CA ASP A 407 17.16 -0.60 0.00
C ASP A 407 16.10 -0.74 1.10
N GLY A 408 15.72 -1.97 1.42
CA GLY A 408 14.76 -2.26 2.50
C GLY A 408 15.33 -1.91 3.88
N GLU A 409 16.62 -2.15 4.08
CA GLU A 409 17.34 -1.84 5.32
C GLU A 409 17.57 -0.32 5.47
N LEU A 410 18.01 0.33 4.39
CA LEU A 410 18.12 1.79 4.30
C LEU A 410 16.79 2.47 4.59
N ARG A 411 15.66 1.91 4.13
CA ARG A 411 14.33 2.45 4.42
C ARG A 411 14.02 2.41 5.91
N LYS A 412 14.35 1.31 6.59
CA LYS A 412 14.13 1.17 8.03
C LYS A 412 14.98 2.16 8.81
N VAL A 413 16.24 2.35 8.42
CA VAL A 413 17.15 3.31 9.06
C VAL A 413 16.75 4.76 8.73
N ALA A 414 16.28 5.04 7.52
CA ALA A 414 15.79 6.36 7.11
C ALA A 414 14.63 6.85 8.00
N ARG A 415 13.75 5.94 8.44
CA ARG A 415 12.64 6.24 9.36
C ARG A 415 13.11 6.75 10.74
N LEU A 416 14.36 6.52 11.12
CA LEU A 416 14.92 7.01 12.40
C LEU A 416 15.38 8.47 12.34
N PHE A 417 15.41 9.07 11.15
CA PHE A 417 15.92 10.42 10.95
C PHE A 417 14.81 11.45 10.90
N THR A 418 15.03 12.57 11.58
CA THR A 418 14.25 13.79 11.42
C THR A 418 15.12 14.87 10.76
N GLN A 419 14.54 15.73 9.94
CA GLN A 419 15.28 16.82 9.29
C GLN A 419 15.20 18.10 10.12
N LYS A 420 16.34 18.75 10.36
CA LYS A 420 16.42 20.09 10.94
C LYS A 420 17.16 21.05 10.00
N LEU A 421 16.73 22.31 10.00
CA LEU A 421 17.35 23.40 9.25
C LEU A 421 18.07 24.32 10.23
N PHE A 422 19.29 24.73 9.88
CA PHE A 422 20.12 25.64 10.65
C PHE A 422 20.60 26.80 9.78
N ARG A 423 20.57 28.01 10.34
CA ARG A 423 21.07 29.23 9.70
C ARG A 423 22.60 29.34 9.87
N PRO A 424 23.31 30.10 9.01
CA PRO A 424 24.71 30.41 9.24
C PRO A 424 24.93 31.00 10.64
N GLY A 425 25.93 30.49 11.36
CA GLY A 425 26.26 30.85 12.74
C GLY A 425 25.39 30.19 13.81
N GLU A 426 24.35 29.44 13.45
CA GLU A 426 23.47 28.80 14.42
C GLU A 426 24.15 27.58 15.06
N LYS A 427 24.09 27.49 16.39
CA LYS A 427 24.61 26.33 17.14
C LYS A 427 23.65 25.15 17.00
N ILE A 428 24.20 24.00 16.64
CA ILE A 428 23.47 22.73 16.59
C ILE A 428 23.44 22.09 17.99
N PHE A 429 24.59 22.10 18.67
CA PHE A 429 24.72 21.78 20.09
C PHE A 429 25.98 22.45 20.66
N SER A 430 25.99 22.63 21.98
CA SER A 430 27.13 23.16 22.73
C SER A 430 27.96 22.04 23.33
N LYS A 431 29.20 22.36 23.69
CA LYS A 431 30.03 21.50 24.52
C LYS A 431 29.33 21.28 25.87
N ASP A 432 29.50 20.09 26.44
CA ASP A 432 28.90 19.65 27.70
C ASP A 432 27.38 19.44 27.71
N ASP A 433 26.69 19.70 26.60
CA ASP A 433 25.27 19.34 26.43
C ASP A 433 25.09 17.81 26.56
N ALA A 434 23.90 17.38 26.98
CA ALA A 434 23.52 15.98 26.89
C ALA A 434 23.53 15.55 25.41
N GLY A 435 24.15 14.42 25.08
CA GLY A 435 24.34 14.01 23.70
C GLY A 435 23.59 12.74 23.34
N HIS A 436 22.26 12.82 23.27
CA HIS A 436 21.40 11.68 22.93
C HIS A 436 21.09 11.55 21.44
N GLU A 437 21.72 12.37 20.60
CA GLU A 437 21.51 12.38 19.14
C GLU A 437 22.80 12.22 18.35
N ALA A 438 22.71 11.53 17.22
CA ALA A 438 23.69 11.58 16.15
C ALA A 438 23.15 12.40 14.97
N TYR A 439 24.06 13.05 14.26
CA TYR A 439 23.73 13.97 13.18
C TYR A 439 24.43 13.59 11.88
N VAL A 440 23.78 13.87 10.75
CA VAL A 440 24.36 13.73 9.41
C VAL A 440 24.13 15.01 8.62
N VAL A 441 25.18 15.58 8.05
CA VAL A 441 25.04 16.76 7.18
C VAL A 441 24.43 16.32 5.85
N MET A 442 23.18 16.72 5.58
CA MET A 442 22.51 16.44 4.31
C MET A 442 22.84 17.50 3.26
N ARG A 443 22.93 18.77 3.67
CA ARG A 443 23.35 19.89 2.83
C ARG A 443 23.97 20.97 3.70
N GLY A 444 24.97 21.68 3.19
CA GLY A 444 25.62 22.76 3.92
C GLY A 444 26.97 22.35 4.50
N GLN A 445 27.42 23.08 5.52
CA GLN A 445 28.71 22.84 6.17
C GLN A 445 28.59 23.13 7.67
N VAL A 446 29.10 22.23 8.50
CA VAL A 446 29.08 22.32 9.97
C VAL A 446 30.49 22.30 10.50
N ASP A 447 30.84 23.28 11.32
CA ASP A 447 32.13 23.36 11.99
C ASP A 447 32.05 22.76 13.39
N ILE A 448 33.08 21.99 13.77
CA ILE A 448 33.26 21.44 15.11
C ILE A 448 34.35 22.26 15.81
N LEU A 449 34.03 22.79 16.99
CA LEU A 449 34.93 23.65 17.76
C LEU A 449 35.07 23.13 19.20
N LEU A 450 36.26 23.26 19.79
CA LEU A 450 36.47 22.94 21.21
C LEU A 450 36.03 24.08 22.14
N GLU A 451 36.15 25.32 21.65
CA GLU A 451 35.78 26.54 22.36
C GLU A 451 35.20 27.57 21.37
N GLU A 452 34.43 28.52 21.89
CA GLU A 452 33.87 29.61 21.08
C GLU A 452 34.98 30.48 20.48
N ASN A 453 34.77 30.96 19.26
CA ASN A 453 35.69 31.84 18.53
C ASN A 453 37.11 31.27 18.27
N THR A 454 37.31 29.96 18.42
CA THR A 454 38.53 29.27 18.00
C THR A 454 38.45 28.77 16.56
N ALA A 455 39.59 28.42 15.96
CA ALA A 455 39.61 27.75 14.67
C ALA A 455 38.93 26.37 14.79
N PRO A 456 38.09 25.97 13.81
CA PRO A 456 37.41 24.68 13.85
C PRO A 456 38.44 23.54 13.79
N ILE A 457 38.24 22.53 14.64
CA ILE A 457 39.05 21.31 14.62
C ILE A 457 38.66 20.39 13.46
N ALA A 458 37.43 20.56 12.94
CA ALA A 458 36.95 19.91 11.73
C ALA A 458 35.83 20.73 11.08
N SER A 459 35.77 20.73 9.75
CA SER A 459 34.63 21.25 8.97
C SER A 459 34.00 20.08 8.22
N LEU A 460 32.72 19.85 8.45
CA LEU A 460 31.97 18.69 7.99
C LEU A 460 31.01 19.09 6.87
N GLY A 461 31.13 18.45 5.71
CA GLY A 461 30.28 18.61 4.55
C GLY A 461 29.26 17.48 4.38
N GLN A 462 28.57 17.48 3.24
CA GLN A 462 27.55 16.49 2.89
C GLN A 462 28.02 15.05 3.17
N GLY A 463 27.16 14.31 3.87
CA GLY A 463 27.33 12.91 4.21
C GLY A 463 28.15 12.60 5.45
N GLN A 464 28.82 13.60 6.03
CA GLN A 464 29.63 13.39 7.23
C GLN A 464 28.75 13.37 8.49
N VAL A 465 29.06 12.41 9.37
CA VAL A 465 28.37 12.19 10.65
C VAL A 465 29.04 12.98 11.77
N PHE A 466 28.29 13.46 12.77
CA PHE A 466 28.84 14.07 13.97
C PHE A 466 27.95 13.86 15.20
N GLY A 467 28.54 14.06 16.38
CA GLY A 467 27.85 13.80 17.65
C GLY A 467 27.75 12.31 18.01
N GLU A 468 28.43 11.45 17.25
CA GLU A 468 28.43 10.01 17.32
C GLU A 468 29.00 9.46 18.64
N LEU A 469 29.96 10.15 19.26
CA LEU A 469 30.59 9.69 20.50
C LEU A 469 29.58 9.65 21.64
N SER A 470 28.97 10.80 21.96
CA SER A 470 27.92 10.92 22.98
C SER A 470 26.72 10.04 22.66
N PHE A 471 26.37 9.91 21.37
CA PHE A 471 25.31 9.03 20.92
C PHE A 471 25.59 7.55 21.24
N LEU A 472 26.86 7.11 21.21
CA LEU A 472 27.28 5.73 21.50
C LEU A 472 27.52 5.48 23.00
N ASP A 473 28.27 6.35 23.69
CA ASP A 473 28.66 6.14 25.08
C ASP A 473 27.65 6.70 26.11
N GLY A 474 26.75 7.59 25.68
CA GLY A 474 25.74 8.22 26.54
C GLY A 474 26.28 9.40 27.36
N GLY A 475 27.52 9.81 27.09
CA GLY A 475 28.19 10.93 27.73
C GLY A 475 27.73 12.30 27.22
N LYS A 476 28.43 13.34 27.67
CA LYS A 476 28.22 14.72 27.24
C LYS A 476 28.90 15.01 25.90
N ARG A 477 28.50 16.09 25.23
CA ARG A 477 29.16 16.58 24.00
C ARG A 477 30.59 17.04 24.32
N GLY A 478 31.59 16.43 23.68
CA GLY A 478 33.01 16.82 23.88
C GLY A 478 33.43 18.11 23.18
N ALA A 479 32.61 18.61 22.26
CA ALA A 479 32.84 19.78 21.43
C ALA A 479 31.50 20.46 21.11
N MET A 480 31.52 21.64 20.52
CA MET A 480 30.34 22.29 19.94
C MET A 480 30.29 22.12 18.43
N ALA A 481 29.08 22.13 17.88
CA ALA A 481 28.83 22.10 16.45
C ALA A 481 28.06 23.35 16.02
N VAL A 482 28.55 24.05 15.01
CA VAL A 482 27.98 25.31 14.51
C VAL A 482 27.79 25.22 13.00
N ALA A 483 26.62 25.61 12.51
CA ALA A 483 26.37 25.69 11.08
C ALA A 483 27.19 26.84 10.48
N LYS A 484 28.17 26.54 9.64
CA LYS A 484 28.99 27.57 8.97
C LYS A 484 28.21 28.31 7.88
N GLN A 485 27.28 27.61 7.24
CA GLN A 485 26.34 28.14 6.26
C GLN A 485 24.95 27.54 6.49
N ALA A 486 23.96 28.00 5.72
CA ALA A 486 22.61 27.43 5.76
C ALA A 486 22.69 25.93 5.51
N SER A 487 22.29 25.14 6.50
CA SER A 487 22.53 23.71 6.55
C SER A 487 21.27 22.93 6.85
N ILE A 488 21.13 21.78 6.19
CA ILE A 488 20.10 20.78 6.46
C ILE A 488 20.81 19.58 7.08
N VAL A 489 20.34 19.17 8.26
CA VAL A 489 20.95 18.11 9.06
C VAL A 489 19.90 17.07 9.39
N LEU A 490 20.23 15.80 9.19
CA LEU A 490 19.42 14.68 9.66
C LEU A 490 19.80 14.35 11.10
N VAL A 491 18.81 14.13 11.96
CA VAL A 491 18.96 13.88 13.39
C VAL A 491 18.38 12.52 13.74
N MET A 492 19.21 11.65 14.32
CA MET A 492 18.80 10.34 14.83
C MET A 492 18.84 10.35 16.36
N GLN A 493 17.75 9.94 17.00
CA GLN A 493 17.65 9.84 18.46
C GLN A 493 18.17 8.48 18.95
N ARG A 494 18.95 8.47 20.03
CA ARG A 494 19.50 7.25 20.64
C ARG A 494 18.41 6.24 21.02
N PRO A 495 17.30 6.61 21.68
CA PRO A 495 16.26 5.63 22.02
C PRO A 495 15.68 4.91 20.80
N GLN A 496 15.41 5.66 19.72
CA GLN A 496 14.86 5.12 18.47
C GLN A 496 15.84 4.17 17.78
N PHE A 497 17.14 4.51 17.76
CA PHE A 497 18.17 3.62 17.25
C PHE A 497 18.30 2.35 18.09
N PHE A 498 18.36 2.47 19.42
CA PHE A 498 18.46 1.31 20.30
C PHE A 498 17.25 0.39 20.18
N GLU A 499 16.04 0.95 20.09
CA GLU A 499 14.84 0.19 19.82
C GLU A 499 14.93 -0.56 18.48
N MET A 500 15.38 0.11 17.40
CA MET A 500 15.65 -0.55 16.12
C MET A 500 16.71 -1.65 16.25
N THR A 501 17.80 -1.45 16.99
CA THR A 501 18.83 -2.50 17.18
C THR A 501 18.31 -3.70 17.95
N GLN A 502 17.37 -3.50 18.88
CA GLN A 502 16.73 -4.60 19.60
C GLN A 502 15.81 -5.38 18.68
N ARG A 503 15.08 -4.70 17.77
CA ARG A 503 14.20 -5.31 16.77
C ARG A 503 15.00 -6.02 15.68
N GLU A 504 16.06 -5.38 15.18
CA GLU A 504 16.88 -5.81 14.03
C GLU A 504 18.38 -5.73 14.35
N PRO A 505 18.94 -6.75 15.05
CA PRO A 505 20.34 -6.73 15.50
C PRO A 505 21.35 -6.58 14.37
N HIS A 506 21.07 -7.17 13.20
CA HIS A 506 21.95 -7.07 12.03
C HIS A 506 22.10 -5.62 11.53
N LEU A 507 21.01 -4.85 11.48
CA LEU A 507 21.05 -3.43 11.13
C LEU A 507 21.87 -2.62 12.13
N GLY A 508 21.58 -2.85 13.42
CA GLY A 508 22.31 -2.20 14.51
C GLY A 508 23.81 -2.47 14.42
N LEU A 509 24.20 -3.73 14.21
CA LEU A 509 25.59 -4.12 14.08
C LEU A 509 26.27 -3.46 12.87
N SER A 510 25.61 -3.45 11.71
CA SER A 510 26.13 -2.82 10.49
C SER A 510 26.37 -1.32 10.69
N VAL A 511 25.39 -0.59 11.23
CA VAL A 511 25.51 0.85 11.49
C VAL A 511 26.58 1.13 12.55
N MET A 512 26.58 0.41 13.69
CA MET A 512 27.59 0.59 14.75
C MET A 512 29.00 0.28 14.26
N ARG A 513 29.18 -0.79 13.47
CA ARG A 513 30.46 -1.12 12.84
C ARG A 513 30.94 0.02 11.96
N ASN A 514 30.07 0.58 11.13
CA ASN A 514 30.46 1.66 10.22
C ASN A 514 30.77 2.97 10.97
N ILE A 515 30.05 3.29 12.06
CA ILE A 515 30.42 4.40 12.96
C ILE A 515 31.82 4.17 13.54
N ALA A 516 32.10 2.96 14.04
CA ALA A 516 33.41 2.62 14.61
C ALA A 516 34.55 2.74 13.59
N LEU A 517 34.32 2.34 12.33
CA LEU A 517 35.27 2.50 11.24
C LEU A 517 35.56 3.97 10.93
N GLU A 518 34.53 4.82 10.88
CA GLU A 518 34.67 6.26 10.64
C GLU A 518 35.39 6.95 11.80
N LEU A 519 35.06 6.63 13.05
CA LEU A 519 35.77 7.10 14.24
C LEU A 519 37.25 6.73 14.18
N GLY A 520 37.57 5.48 13.85
CA GLY A 520 38.95 5.02 13.67
C GLY A 520 39.69 5.78 12.55
N SER A 521 38.99 6.09 11.45
CA SER A 521 39.54 6.90 10.35
C SER A 521 39.85 8.34 10.79
N ARG A 522 38.94 8.98 11.53
CA ARG A 522 39.15 10.33 12.08
C ARG A 522 40.29 10.38 13.08
N LEU A 523 40.37 9.40 13.98
CA LEU A 523 41.44 9.32 14.97
C LEU A 523 42.81 9.18 14.29
N ARG A 524 42.93 8.32 13.27
CA ARG A 524 44.17 8.20 12.47
C ARG A 524 44.55 9.50 11.79
N ARG A 525 43.60 10.23 11.20
CA ARG A 525 43.85 11.54 10.57
C ARG A 525 44.31 12.58 11.59
N SER A 526 43.65 12.64 12.74
CA SER A 526 44.02 13.55 13.84
C SER A 526 45.44 13.25 14.34
N ASN A 527 45.76 11.98 14.60
CA ASN A 527 47.10 11.58 15.01
C ASN A 527 48.17 11.91 13.96
N ALA A 528 47.88 11.73 12.68
CA ALA A 528 48.79 12.09 11.59
C ALA A 528 49.00 13.61 11.48
N ALA A 529 47.98 14.41 11.73
CA ALA A 529 48.11 15.88 11.75
C ALA A 529 48.95 16.39 12.94
N LEU A 530 48.99 15.62 14.03
CA LEU A 530 49.81 15.88 15.21
C LEU A 530 51.24 15.32 15.11
N ALA A 531 51.53 14.50 14.09
CA ALA A 531 52.86 13.95 13.90
C ALA A 531 53.86 15.07 13.53
N PRO A 532 55.07 15.10 14.11
CA PRO A 532 56.06 16.10 13.80
C PRO A 532 56.41 16.05 12.31
N LYS A 533 56.33 17.20 11.63
CA LYS A 533 56.84 17.32 10.25
C LYS A 533 58.36 17.27 10.32
N HIS A 534 58.95 16.19 9.81
CA HIS A 534 60.39 16.07 9.64
C HIS A 534 60.91 16.93 8.49
#